data_AF-A0AAU9XFV5-F1
#
_entry.id   AF-A0AAU9XFV5-F1
#
_cell.length_a   1.000
_cell.length_b   1.000
_cell.length_c   1.000
_cell.angle_alpha   90.00
_cell.angle_beta   90.00
_cell.angle_gamma   90.00
#
_symmetry.space_group_name_H-M   'P 1'
#
loop_
_entity.id
_entity.type
_entity.pdbx_description
1 polymer ?
#
loop_
_entity_poly.entity_id
_entity_poly.type
_entity_poly.pdbx_seq_one_letter_code
_entity_poly.pdbx_strand_id
1 'polypeptide(L)'
;MNQLVSDVENAIRSKFEGTSAPSSACKSGKEAVRHPQTQAERMAVLGQNVCYIVTAVVINEGRVLMMREAKRSCRGTWYLPAGRVEKNESLEEGVIREVLEETGLAFQPVSIICIDSQGTFWFRFTFVGCITGGKLKTLDEQDKESMEAGWFPAEEVFTSLPLRARDICPLIDLGLKWYETKQEQTICRLLPAKNSQGQVTVRLLAVKRVEKDDEKSLFCLVCHNSTGDGNHNCHPYFPSKSVGIDGSNITHVVDQLIKDFDSNLQYKKHGYVTVEHTGKPHGEADGVCLTVLVEVFPAVEEGGLKGKYQWFKVEEKSSTENIWKLIDVKGFVEFVES
;
A
#
# COMPACT_ATOMS: atom_id res chain seq x y z
N MET A 1 -9.18 -4.25 -5.17
CA MET A 1 -8.89 -2.88 -4.72
C MET A 1 -8.17 -2.02 -5.76
N ASN A 2 -7.01 -2.40 -6.30
CA ASN A 2 -6.19 -1.54 -7.20
C ASN A 2 -6.93 -0.88 -8.37
N GLN A 3 -7.84 -1.61 -9.02
CA GLN A 3 -8.56 -1.09 -10.17
C GLN A 3 -9.44 0.11 -9.79
N LEU A 4 -9.93 0.18 -8.55
CA LEU A 4 -10.79 1.26 -8.06
C LEU A 4 -10.13 2.63 -8.16
N VAL A 5 -8.88 2.75 -7.71
CA VAL A 5 -8.16 4.04 -7.77
C VAL A 5 -7.92 4.44 -9.22
N SER A 6 -7.51 3.49 -10.06
CA SER A 6 -7.33 3.72 -11.50
C SER A 6 -8.63 4.12 -12.20
N ASP A 7 -9.76 3.49 -11.87
CA ASP A 7 -11.08 3.80 -12.44
C ASP A 7 -11.50 5.21 -12.08
N VAL A 8 -11.32 5.63 -10.82
CA VAL A 8 -11.60 7.00 -10.38
C VAL A 8 -10.65 7.99 -11.07
N GLU A 9 -9.35 7.69 -11.17
CA GLU A 9 -8.39 8.53 -11.91
C GLU A 9 -8.78 8.68 -13.39
N ASN A 10 -9.20 7.60 -14.05
CA ASN A 10 -9.64 7.62 -15.45
C ASN A 10 -10.94 8.41 -15.62
N ALA A 11 -11.90 8.26 -14.69
CA ALA A 11 -13.13 9.04 -14.68
C ALA A 11 -12.84 10.54 -14.53
N ILE A 12 -11.88 10.91 -13.67
CA ILE A 12 -11.39 12.30 -13.58
C ILE A 12 -10.83 12.72 -14.94
N ARG A 13 -9.84 12.00 -15.49
CA ARG A 13 -9.18 12.37 -16.76
C ARG A 13 -10.17 12.59 -17.90
N SER A 14 -11.13 11.67 -18.08
CA SER A 14 -12.12 11.73 -19.17
C SER A 14 -12.97 13.00 -19.16
N LYS A 15 -13.31 13.56 -17.97
CA LYS A 15 -14.04 14.84 -17.87
C LYS A 15 -13.21 16.04 -18.32
N PHE A 16 -11.88 15.97 -18.27
CA PHE A 16 -10.97 17.05 -18.63
C PHE A 16 -10.39 16.91 -20.05
N GLU A 17 -10.66 15.82 -20.77
CA GLU A 17 -10.20 15.58 -22.15
C GLU A 17 -11.03 16.32 -23.24
N GLY A 18 -11.90 17.26 -22.87
CA GLY A 18 -12.83 17.95 -23.78
C GLY A 18 -12.59 19.44 -24.06
N THR A 19 -11.64 20.11 -23.39
CA THR A 19 -11.34 21.53 -23.61
C THR A 19 -10.19 21.70 -24.60
N SER A 20 -10.50 21.78 -25.90
CA SER A 20 -9.51 22.08 -26.95
C SER A 20 -9.68 23.49 -27.51
N ALA A 21 -8.55 24.17 -27.76
CA ALA A 21 -8.40 25.32 -28.66
C ALA A 21 -6.96 25.31 -29.23
N PRO A 22 -6.69 25.95 -30.38
CA PRO A 22 -6.25 25.28 -31.59
C PRO A 22 -4.75 25.01 -31.69
N SER A 23 -4.43 24.05 -32.56
CA SER A 23 -3.09 23.63 -32.95
C SER A 23 -2.19 24.77 -33.42
N SER A 24 -0.99 24.87 -32.86
CA SER A 24 0.15 25.49 -33.54
C SER A 24 1.44 24.69 -33.32
N ALA A 25 2.19 24.56 -34.41
CA ALA A 25 3.29 23.65 -34.65
C ALA A 25 4.44 23.65 -33.61
N CYS A 26 4.95 22.45 -33.34
CA CYS A 26 6.18 22.17 -32.62
C CYS A 26 7.39 22.93 -33.19
N LYS A 27 8.16 23.56 -32.29
CA LYS A 27 9.61 23.70 -32.46
C LYS A 27 10.30 23.16 -31.21
N SER A 28 11.26 22.29 -31.43
CA SER A 28 12.14 21.70 -30.43
C SER A 28 13.09 22.74 -29.85
N GLY A 29 13.15 22.80 -28.52
CA GLY A 29 14.13 23.58 -27.78
C GLY A 29 14.32 22.96 -26.41
N LYS A 30 15.50 22.36 -26.19
CA LYS A 30 15.95 21.88 -24.88
C LYS A 30 16.25 23.08 -24.00
N GLU A 31 15.69 23.12 -22.80
CA GLU A 31 16.37 23.67 -21.60
C GLU A 31 15.55 23.32 -20.35
N ALA A 32 16.13 22.52 -19.47
CA ALA A 32 15.56 22.18 -18.17
C ALA A 32 15.79 23.35 -17.21
N VAL A 33 14.73 24.07 -16.86
CA VAL A 33 14.77 25.14 -15.86
C VAL A 33 14.87 24.52 -14.47
N ARG A 34 15.95 24.85 -13.75
CA ARG A 34 16.17 24.42 -12.36
C ARG A 34 15.32 25.26 -11.41
N HIS A 35 14.41 24.61 -10.69
CA HIS A 35 13.78 25.20 -9.50
C HIS A 35 14.73 25.15 -8.29
N PRO A 36 14.61 26.09 -7.33
CA PRO A 36 15.46 26.14 -6.14
C PRO A 36 15.23 24.89 -5.27
N GLN A 37 16.31 24.19 -4.93
CA GLN A 37 16.29 22.96 -4.14
C GLN A 37 15.92 23.26 -2.67
N THR A 38 14.64 23.17 -2.33
CA THR A 38 14.22 22.69 -1.00
C THR A 38 14.77 21.27 -0.84
N GLN A 39 15.35 20.92 0.33
CA GLN A 39 16.00 19.62 0.63
C GLN A 39 15.55 18.49 -0.33
N ALA A 40 16.39 18.15 -1.31
CA ALA A 40 16.02 17.20 -2.35
C ALA A 40 15.58 15.88 -1.70
N GLU A 41 14.30 15.56 -1.81
CA GLU A 41 13.70 14.31 -1.36
C GLU A 41 14.46 13.16 -2.02
N ARG A 42 15.29 12.46 -1.23
CA ARG A 42 16.23 11.46 -1.75
C ARG A 42 15.48 10.30 -2.39
N MET A 43 16.04 9.74 -3.47
CA MET A 43 15.52 8.53 -4.10
C MET A 43 15.53 7.37 -3.10
N ALA A 44 14.48 6.55 -3.15
CA ALA A 44 14.41 5.31 -2.40
C ALA A 44 15.32 4.27 -3.08
N VAL A 45 16.25 3.69 -2.35
CA VAL A 45 17.22 2.71 -2.84
C VAL A 45 17.24 1.52 -1.88
N LEU A 46 16.71 0.39 -2.35
CA LEU A 46 16.56 -0.83 -1.57
C LEU A 46 17.90 -1.33 -1.00
N GLY A 47 17.90 -1.61 0.31
CA GLY A 47 19.06 -2.07 1.06
C GLY A 47 20.09 -0.97 1.38
N GLN A 48 19.89 0.26 0.88
CA GLN A 48 20.75 1.40 1.21
C GLN A 48 20.04 2.37 2.16
N ASN A 49 18.85 2.85 1.80
CA ASN A 49 18.10 3.80 2.62
C ASN A 49 16.63 3.36 2.84
N VAL A 50 16.11 2.42 2.06
CA VAL A 50 14.83 1.75 2.34
C VAL A 50 15.04 0.24 2.50
N CYS A 51 14.21 -0.38 3.34
CA CYS A 51 14.17 -1.82 3.57
C CYS A 51 12.72 -2.29 3.51
N TYR A 52 12.47 -3.27 2.65
CA TYR A 52 11.17 -3.93 2.57
C TYR A 52 11.31 -5.35 3.08
N ILE A 53 10.42 -5.70 4.01
CA ILE A 53 10.21 -7.05 4.52
C ILE A 53 8.90 -7.55 3.94
N VAL A 54 8.87 -8.81 3.55
CA VAL A 54 7.65 -9.52 3.17
C VAL A 54 7.42 -10.64 4.16
N THR A 55 6.17 -10.91 4.48
CA THR A 55 5.78 -11.93 5.45
C THR A 55 4.52 -12.62 4.95
N ALA A 56 4.42 -13.93 5.10
CA ALA A 56 3.24 -14.70 4.72
C ALA A 56 2.51 -15.25 5.96
N VAL A 57 1.22 -14.96 6.05
CA VAL A 57 0.30 -15.67 6.95
C VAL A 57 -0.52 -16.63 6.10
N VAL A 58 -0.26 -17.92 6.26
CA VAL A 58 -0.97 -18.97 5.53
C VAL A 58 -1.73 -19.82 6.53
N ILE A 59 -3.05 -19.91 6.34
CA ILE A 59 -3.93 -20.72 7.16
C ILE A 59 -4.45 -21.89 6.34
N ASN A 60 -4.33 -23.10 6.87
CA ASN A 60 -4.93 -24.31 6.32
C ASN A 60 -5.62 -25.08 7.45
N GLU A 61 -6.92 -25.33 7.31
CA GLU A 61 -7.73 -26.05 8.32
C GLU A 61 -7.55 -25.50 9.75
N GLY A 62 -7.50 -24.17 9.90
CA GLY A 62 -7.30 -23.50 11.20
C GLY A 62 -5.86 -23.59 11.76
N ARG A 63 -4.91 -24.14 10.99
CA ARG A 63 -3.50 -24.19 11.36
C ARG A 63 -2.69 -23.16 10.58
N VAL A 64 -1.71 -22.58 11.26
CA VAL A 64 -0.78 -21.56 10.74
C VAL A 64 0.48 -22.24 10.24
N LEU A 65 0.93 -21.88 9.03
CA LEU A 65 2.24 -22.26 8.53
C LEU A 65 3.33 -21.47 9.27
N MET A 66 4.26 -22.18 9.88
CA MET A 66 5.41 -21.61 10.59
C MET A 66 6.70 -22.21 10.06
N MET A 67 7.78 -21.45 10.08
CA MET A 67 9.14 -21.92 9.81
C MET A 67 9.98 -21.86 11.10
N ARG A 68 10.98 -22.73 11.20
CA ARG A 68 11.90 -22.78 12.33
C ARG A 68 13.26 -22.20 11.95
N GLU A 69 13.71 -21.21 12.71
CA GLU A 69 14.90 -20.41 12.43
C GLU A 69 16.20 -21.21 12.47
N ALA A 70 17.01 -21.11 11.41
CA ALA A 70 18.36 -21.67 11.37
C ALA A 70 19.43 -20.68 11.88
N LYS A 71 19.14 -19.36 11.83
CA LYS A 71 20.07 -18.27 12.17
C LYS A 71 20.52 -18.32 13.62
N ARG A 72 21.83 -18.22 13.87
CA ARG A 72 22.45 -18.40 15.21
C ARG A 72 21.80 -17.56 16.32
N SER A 73 21.37 -16.33 16.03
CA SER A 73 20.77 -15.42 17.02
C SER A 73 19.40 -15.85 17.52
N CYS A 74 18.67 -16.64 16.75
CA CYS A 74 17.29 -17.08 17.04
C CYS A 74 17.08 -18.57 16.73
N ARG A 75 18.16 -19.35 16.69
CA ARG A 75 18.14 -20.73 16.20
C ARG A 75 17.16 -21.57 17.00
N GLY A 76 16.31 -22.32 16.29
CA GLY A 76 15.35 -23.24 16.88
C GLY A 76 14.04 -22.60 17.35
N THR A 77 13.90 -21.27 17.28
CA THR A 77 12.62 -20.57 17.49
C THR A 77 11.77 -20.58 16.22
N TRP A 78 10.46 -20.36 16.35
CA TRP A 78 9.51 -20.37 15.24
C TRP A 78 9.08 -18.96 14.84
N TYR A 79 8.80 -18.78 13.55
CA TYR A 79 8.32 -17.51 13.02
C TYR A 79 7.42 -17.74 11.79
N LEU A 80 6.74 -16.69 11.33
CA LEU A 80 6.09 -16.72 10.02
C LEU A 80 7.16 -16.76 8.92
N PRO A 81 6.89 -17.39 7.76
CA PRO A 81 7.77 -17.27 6.62
C PRO A 81 7.93 -15.80 6.23
N ALA A 82 9.16 -15.29 6.27
CA ALA A 82 9.42 -13.87 6.16
C ALA A 82 10.90 -13.56 5.88
N GLY A 83 11.11 -12.63 4.95
CA GLY A 83 12.46 -12.14 4.70
C GLY A 83 12.48 -10.81 3.95
N ARG A 84 13.70 -10.44 3.54
CA ARG A 84 13.94 -9.15 2.89
C ARG A 84 13.64 -9.29 1.43
N VAL A 85 13.01 -8.25 0.87
CA VAL A 85 12.92 -8.10 -0.57
C VAL A 85 14.35 -7.89 -1.10
N GLU A 86 14.72 -8.69 -2.08
CA GLU A 86 15.98 -8.61 -2.80
C GLU A 86 15.93 -7.62 -3.97
N LYS A 87 17.09 -7.27 -4.50
CA LYS A 87 17.15 -6.39 -5.67
C LYS A 87 16.54 -7.10 -6.87
N ASN A 88 15.77 -6.36 -7.66
CA ASN A 88 15.10 -6.82 -8.89
C ASN A 88 13.88 -7.72 -8.68
N GLU A 89 13.38 -7.85 -7.45
CA GLU A 89 12.14 -8.57 -7.19
C GLU A 89 11.06 -7.59 -6.69
N SER A 90 9.83 -7.82 -7.12
CA SER A 90 8.65 -7.17 -6.56
C SER A 90 8.32 -7.77 -5.19
N LEU A 91 7.46 -7.09 -4.42
CA LEU A 91 7.03 -7.59 -3.10
C LEU A 91 6.41 -9.00 -3.21
N GLU A 92 5.67 -9.25 -4.30
CA GLU A 92 5.04 -10.55 -4.54
C GLU A 92 6.08 -11.63 -4.87
N GLU A 93 7.08 -11.31 -5.70
CA GLU A 93 8.16 -12.26 -6.02
C GLU A 93 8.96 -12.60 -4.76
N GLY A 94 9.25 -11.60 -3.92
CA GLY A 94 9.93 -11.81 -2.64
C GLY A 94 9.13 -12.74 -1.72
N VAL A 95 7.83 -12.50 -1.51
CA VAL A 95 7.05 -13.36 -0.59
C VAL A 95 6.90 -14.79 -1.12
N ILE A 96 6.83 -14.97 -2.45
CA ILE A 96 6.80 -16.29 -3.08
C ILE A 96 8.12 -17.02 -2.86
N ARG A 97 9.26 -16.34 -3.05
CA ARG A 97 10.60 -16.89 -2.83
C ARG A 97 10.80 -17.29 -1.37
N GLU A 98 10.53 -16.38 -0.43
CA GLU A 98 10.72 -16.62 1.01
C GLU A 98 9.90 -17.82 1.49
N VAL A 99 8.62 -17.93 1.10
CA VAL A 99 7.80 -19.09 1.49
C VAL A 99 8.38 -20.39 0.92
N LEU A 100 8.84 -20.39 -0.33
CA LEU A 100 9.42 -21.57 -0.96
C LEU A 100 10.74 -21.99 -0.27
N GLU A 101 11.65 -21.06 -0.06
CA GLU A 101 12.97 -21.30 0.55
C GLU A 101 12.85 -21.80 2.00
N GLU A 102 11.98 -21.17 2.77
CA GLU A 102 11.85 -21.44 4.21
C GLU A 102 10.94 -22.63 4.52
N THR A 103 10.00 -22.97 3.64
CA THR A 103 8.97 -24.01 3.93
C THR A 103 8.88 -25.13 2.91
N GLY A 104 9.51 -25.00 1.74
CA GLY A 104 9.41 -25.98 0.65
C GLY A 104 8.08 -25.95 -0.11
N LEU A 105 7.18 -25.02 0.20
CA LEU A 105 5.85 -24.92 -0.38
C LEU A 105 5.77 -23.80 -1.42
N ALA A 106 5.08 -24.09 -2.53
CA ALA A 106 4.76 -23.08 -3.54
C ALA A 106 3.58 -22.22 -3.06
N PHE A 107 3.74 -20.90 -3.15
CA PHE A 107 2.79 -19.93 -2.61
C PHE A 107 2.23 -19.04 -3.73
N GLN A 108 0.91 -18.78 -3.67
CA GLN A 108 0.25 -17.78 -4.49
C GLN A 108 -0.32 -16.69 -3.58
N PRO A 109 0.26 -15.48 -3.54
CA PRO A 109 -0.28 -14.37 -2.77
C PRO A 109 -1.64 -13.94 -3.34
N VAL A 110 -2.56 -13.60 -2.44
CA VAL A 110 -3.93 -13.16 -2.76
C VAL A 110 -4.19 -11.73 -2.31
N SER A 111 -3.65 -11.32 -1.16
CA SER A 111 -3.80 -9.95 -0.64
C SER A 111 -2.69 -9.63 0.36
N ILE A 112 -2.33 -8.36 0.46
CA ILE A 112 -1.74 -7.76 1.64
C ILE A 112 -2.87 -7.56 2.66
N ILE A 113 -2.61 -7.87 3.93
CA ILE A 113 -3.55 -7.69 5.05
C ILE A 113 -3.04 -6.68 6.09
N CYS A 114 -1.73 -6.44 6.12
CA CYS A 114 -1.10 -5.46 6.99
C CYS A 114 0.12 -4.83 6.31
N ILE A 115 0.29 -3.53 6.51
CA ILE A 115 1.54 -2.83 6.19
C ILE A 115 2.03 -2.20 7.48
N ASP A 116 3.14 -2.73 7.99
CA ASP A 116 3.82 -2.14 9.13
C ASP A 116 4.93 -1.22 8.65
N SER A 117 5.17 -0.12 9.35
CA SER A 117 6.31 0.74 9.05
C SER A 117 7.00 1.27 10.30
N GLN A 118 8.33 1.38 10.22
CA GLN A 118 9.18 2.08 11.17
C GLN A 118 9.75 3.30 10.44
N GLY A 119 9.07 4.44 10.60
CA GLY A 119 9.28 5.62 9.77
C GLY A 119 9.13 5.32 8.27
N THR A 120 9.82 6.08 7.43
CA THR A 120 9.78 5.97 5.96
C THR A 120 10.94 5.17 5.36
N PHE A 121 11.72 4.47 6.18
CA PHE A 121 12.90 3.71 5.74
C PHE A 121 12.72 2.19 5.89
N TRP A 122 11.72 1.72 6.62
CA TRP A 122 11.48 0.30 6.82
C TRP A 122 9.99 -0.01 6.77
N PHE A 123 9.63 -0.99 5.95
CA PHE A 123 8.25 -1.45 5.78
C PHE A 123 8.19 -2.98 5.84
N ARG A 124 7.12 -3.52 6.42
CA ARG A 124 6.75 -4.93 6.31
C ARG A 124 5.40 -5.07 5.65
N PHE A 125 5.36 -5.82 4.55
CA PHE A 125 4.14 -6.15 3.81
C PHE A 125 3.73 -7.58 4.13
N THR A 126 2.63 -7.73 4.85
CA THR A 126 2.12 -9.04 5.28
C THR A 126 1.07 -9.53 4.30
N PHE A 127 1.36 -10.65 3.63
CA PHE A 127 0.49 -11.29 2.65
C PHE A 127 -0.27 -12.48 3.24
N VAL A 128 -1.45 -12.72 2.69
CA VAL A 128 -2.19 -13.98 2.76
C VAL A 128 -2.30 -14.58 1.37
N GLY A 129 -2.50 -15.89 1.28
CA GLY A 129 -2.56 -16.58 -0.01
C GLY A 129 -2.90 -18.06 0.08
N CYS A 130 -2.60 -18.82 -0.96
CA CYS A 130 -2.80 -20.26 -0.95
C CYS A 130 -1.52 -21.01 -1.31
N ILE A 131 -1.37 -22.20 -0.74
CA ILE A 131 -0.35 -23.14 -1.16
C ILE A 131 -0.83 -23.83 -2.43
N THR A 132 -0.01 -23.79 -3.48
CA THR A 132 -0.34 -24.32 -4.81
C THR A 132 0.45 -25.58 -5.16
N GLY A 133 1.40 -25.99 -4.32
CA GLY A 133 2.21 -27.18 -4.50
C GLY A 133 3.42 -27.22 -3.57
N GLY A 134 4.38 -28.07 -3.90
CA GLY A 134 5.59 -28.28 -3.10
C GLY A 134 5.42 -29.33 -2.00
N LYS A 135 6.44 -29.47 -1.16
CA LYS A 135 6.51 -30.41 -0.05
C LYS A 135 7.02 -29.66 1.17
N LEU A 136 6.34 -29.83 2.30
CA LEU A 136 6.73 -29.20 3.56
C LEU A 136 8.17 -29.62 3.94
N LYS A 137 9.03 -28.64 4.15
CA LYS A 137 10.44 -28.79 4.47
C LYS A 137 10.63 -29.43 5.84
N THR A 138 11.42 -30.49 5.87
CA THR A 138 11.74 -31.27 7.08
C THR A 138 13.15 -30.97 7.60
N LEU A 139 13.49 -31.45 8.80
CA LEU A 139 14.83 -31.28 9.38
C LEU A 139 15.97 -31.89 8.53
N ASP A 140 15.68 -32.91 7.72
CA ASP A 140 16.64 -33.51 6.80
C ASP A 140 17.00 -32.56 5.64
N GLU A 141 16.12 -31.60 5.35
CA GLU A 141 16.27 -30.57 4.32
C GLU A 141 16.74 -29.22 4.92
N GLN A 142 17.19 -29.20 6.18
CA GLN A 142 17.65 -27.97 6.84
C GLN A 142 18.80 -27.30 6.09
N ASP A 143 18.79 -25.98 6.06
CA ASP A 143 19.84 -25.18 5.44
C ASP A 143 20.02 -23.84 6.20
N LYS A 144 20.59 -22.85 5.51
CA LYS A 144 20.81 -21.51 6.05
C LYS A 144 19.52 -20.67 6.19
N GLU A 145 18.48 -21.01 5.43
CA GLU A 145 17.22 -20.27 5.43
C GLU A 145 16.35 -20.71 6.61
N SER A 146 16.17 -22.02 6.78
CA SER A 146 15.35 -22.58 7.86
C SER A 146 15.74 -24.01 8.21
N MET A 147 15.39 -24.43 9.42
CA MET A 147 15.57 -25.80 9.88
C MET A 147 14.48 -26.74 9.36
N GLU A 148 13.23 -26.30 9.45
CA GLU A 148 12.04 -27.07 9.08
C GLU A 148 10.84 -26.11 9.00
N ALA A 149 9.72 -26.60 8.48
CA ALA A 149 8.43 -25.92 8.55
C ALA A 149 7.33 -26.84 9.10
N GLY A 150 6.30 -26.24 9.69
CA GLY A 150 5.24 -26.96 10.39
C GLY A 150 3.90 -26.22 10.35
N TRP A 151 2.82 -26.99 10.47
CA TRP A 151 1.46 -26.47 10.60
C TRP A 151 1.01 -26.58 12.05
N PHE A 152 0.73 -25.45 12.69
CA PHE A 152 0.40 -25.40 14.11
C PHE A 152 -0.98 -24.79 14.34
N PRO A 153 -1.81 -25.31 15.26
CA PRO A 153 -3.00 -24.61 15.72
C PRO A 153 -2.65 -23.21 16.22
N ALA A 154 -3.46 -22.20 15.88
CA ALA A 154 -3.20 -20.82 16.30
C ALA A 154 -3.04 -20.69 17.83
N GLU A 155 -3.83 -21.42 18.62
CA GLU A 155 -3.72 -21.45 20.07
C GLU A 155 -2.33 -21.91 20.54
N GLU A 156 -1.75 -22.93 19.90
CA GLU A 156 -0.40 -23.41 20.21
C GLU A 156 0.64 -22.33 19.89
N VAL A 157 0.51 -21.70 18.72
CA VAL A 157 1.38 -20.58 18.31
C VAL A 157 1.35 -19.45 19.35
N PHE A 158 0.18 -19.15 19.90
CA PHE A 158 -0.01 -18.06 20.85
C PHE A 158 0.42 -18.38 22.29
N THR A 159 0.45 -19.64 22.69
CA THR A 159 0.59 -20.00 24.11
C THR A 159 1.88 -20.73 24.44
N SER A 160 2.37 -21.60 23.55
CA SER A 160 3.41 -22.58 23.90
C SER A 160 4.54 -22.69 22.87
N LEU A 161 4.30 -22.35 21.60
CA LEU A 161 5.33 -22.43 20.57
C LEU A 161 6.45 -21.41 20.87
N PRO A 162 7.74 -21.82 20.85
CA PRO A 162 8.84 -20.92 21.18
C PRO A 162 9.10 -19.95 20.01
N LEU A 163 8.38 -18.84 19.98
CA LEU A 163 8.46 -17.85 18.91
C LEU A 163 9.75 -17.03 18.96
N ARG A 164 10.28 -16.68 17.78
CA ARG A 164 11.39 -15.72 17.64
C ARG A 164 11.02 -14.37 18.25
N ALA A 165 9.81 -13.91 17.96
CA ALA A 165 9.20 -12.69 18.48
C ALA A 165 7.68 -12.79 18.42
N ARG A 166 6.96 -12.05 19.28
CA ARG A 166 5.49 -12.09 19.37
C ARG A 166 4.78 -11.02 18.53
N ASP A 167 5.53 -10.22 17.78
CA ASP A 167 5.01 -9.20 16.86
C ASP A 167 4.23 -9.81 15.68
N ILE A 168 4.37 -11.11 15.43
CA ILE A 168 3.57 -11.85 14.45
C ILE A 168 2.19 -12.27 14.95
N CYS A 169 1.92 -12.24 16.27
CA CYS A 169 0.62 -12.67 16.79
C CYS A 169 -0.54 -11.82 16.24
N PRO A 170 -0.47 -10.47 16.23
CA PRO A 170 -1.50 -9.65 15.59
C PRO A 170 -1.67 -9.95 14.10
N LEU A 171 -0.58 -10.25 13.39
CA LEU A 171 -0.63 -10.60 11.96
C LEU A 171 -1.37 -11.92 11.72
N ILE A 172 -1.17 -12.90 12.60
CA ILE A 172 -1.88 -14.19 12.55
C ILE A 172 -3.37 -13.97 12.83
N ASP A 173 -3.73 -13.16 13.82
CA ASP A 173 -5.13 -12.82 14.10
C ASP A 173 -5.81 -12.16 12.88
N LEU A 174 -5.11 -11.25 12.19
CA LEU A 174 -5.60 -10.66 10.94
C LEU A 174 -5.76 -11.69 9.84
N GLY A 175 -4.81 -12.61 9.70
CA GLY A 175 -4.92 -13.73 8.77
C GLY A 175 -6.13 -14.60 9.07
N LEU A 176 -6.31 -15.06 10.32
CA LEU A 176 -7.45 -15.89 10.73
C LEU A 176 -8.78 -15.21 10.38
N LYS A 177 -8.94 -13.92 10.75
CA LYS A 177 -10.13 -13.13 10.37
C LYS A 177 -10.32 -13.07 8.85
N TRP A 178 -9.24 -12.90 8.09
CA TRP A 178 -9.29 -12.86 6.63
C TRP A 178 -9.75 -14.20 6.03
N TYR A 179 -9.30 -15.34 6.57
CA TYR A 179 -9.72 -16.67 6.10
C TYR A 179 -11.13 -17.06 6.58
N GLU A 180 -11.55 -16.64 7.78
CA GLU A 180 -12.90 -16.85 8.32
C GLU A 180 -13.95 -16.09 7.52
N THR A 181 -13.65 -14.85 7.14
CA THR A 181 -14.55 -14.00 6.34
C THR A 181 -14.64 -14.42 4.87
N LYS A 182 -14.01 -15.55 4.50
CA LYS A 182 -14.00 -16.21 3.18
C LYS A 182 -14.12 -15.22 2.03
N GLN A 183 -13.01 -14.75 1.43
CA GLN A 183 -12.83 -14.37 0.00
C GLN A 183 -13.92 -13.60 -0.82
N GLU A 184 -15.11 -13.33 -0.29
CA GLU A 184 -16.37 -12.95 -0.95
C GLU A 184 -16.39 -11.45 -1.25
N GLN A 185 -15.58 -10.69 -0.51
CA GLN A 185 -15.34 -9.29 -0.79
C GLN A 185 -14.06 -9.15 -1.61
N THR A 186 -14.10 -9.55 -2.89
CA THR A 186 -13.00 -9.33 -3.86
C THR A 186 -12.51 -7.89 -3.88
N ILE A 187 -13.37 -6.92 -3.53
CA ILE A 187 -13.01 -5.53 -3.36
C ILE A 187 -11.89 -5.30 -2.33
N CYS A 188 -11.84 -6.11 -1.27
CA CYS A 188 -10.89 -6.03 -0.16
C CYS A 188 -9.50 -6.63 -0.50
N ARG A 189 -9.33 -7.23 -1.68
CA ARG A 189 -8.04 -7.80 -2.11
C ARG A 189 -7.11 -6.69 -2.60
N LEU A 190 -5.98 -6.54 -1.93
CA LEU A 190 -4.91 -5.60 -2.25
C LEU A 190 -3.65 -6.36 -2.63
N LEU A 191 -3.29 -6.37 -3.91
CA LEU A 191 -1.94 -6.76 -4.34
C LEU A 191 -1.19 -5.51 -4.79
N PRO A 192 0.15 -5.50 -4.87
CA PRO A 192 0.85 -4.38 -5.47
C PRO A 192 0.47 -4.15 -6.93
N ALA A 193 0.18 -2.90 -7.30
CA ALA A 193 0.07 -2.47 -8.68
C ALA A 193 1.48 -2.29 -9.26
N LYS A 194 1.70 -2.78 -10.49
CA LYS A 194 3.01 -2.75 -11.17
C LYS A 194 3.32 -1.37 -11.77
N ASN A 195 3.44 -0.37 -10.90
CA ASN A 195 3.91 0.97 -11.24
C ASN A 195 5.23 1.27 -10.52
N SER A 196 6.19 1.79 -11.28
CA SER A 196 7.51 2.17 -10.76
C SER A 196 7.43 3.47 -9.97
N GLN A 197 8.08 3.50 -8.81
CA GLN A 197 8.13 4.67 -7.93
C GLN A 197 9.58 4.99 -7.58
N GLY A 198 9.94 6.27 -7.66
CA GLY A 198 11.32 6.70 -7.38
C GLY A 198 11.60 7.01 -5.91
N GLN A 199 10.54 7.22 -5.15
CA GLN A 199 10.55 7.69 -3.77
C GLN A 199 9.46 6.96 -2.99
N VAL A 200 9.53 7.03 -1.66
CA VAL A 200 8.40 6.67 -0.81
C VAL A 200 7.37 7.79 -0.91
N THR A 201 6.20 7.49 -1.47
CA THR A 201 5.13 8.46 -1.72
C THR A 201 3.89 8.07 -0.94
N VAL A 202 3.29 9.02 -0.25
CA VAL A 202 1.95 8.88 0.34
C VAL A 202 0.97 9.65 -0.53
N ARG A 203 -0.04 8.97 -1.05
CA ARG A 203 -1.13 9.56 -1.84
C ARG A 203 -2.42 9.47 -1.05
N LEU A 204 -3.22 10.54 -1.04
CA LEU A 204 -4.52 10.56 -0.39
C LEU A 204 -5.62 10.36 -1.42
N LEU A 205 -6.40 9.30 -1.24
CA LEU A 205 -7.78 9.28 -1.71
C LEU A 205 -8.62 9.94 -0.62
N ALA A 206 -8.65 11.26 -0.59
CA ALA A 206 -9.48 12.00 0.37
C ALA A 206 -10.90 12.13 -0.16
N VAL A 207 -11.88 11.69 0.62
CA VAL A 207 -13.29 11.66 0.20
C VAL A 207 -14.20 12.35 1.20
N LYS A 208 -15.32 12.88 0.68
CA LYS A 208 -16.49 13.25 1.48
C LYS A 208 -17.73 12.56 0.92
N ARG A 209 -18.56 12.02 1.80
CA ARG A 209 -19.87 11.45 1.48
C ARG A 209 -20.94 12.51 1.70
N VAL A 210 -21.90 12.59 0.79
CA VAL A 210 -23.08 13.44 0.91
C VAL A 210 -24.30 12.56 0.68
N GLU A 211 -25.22 12.58 1.64
CA GLU A 211 -26.49 11.87 1.55
C GLU A 211 -27.60 12.91 1.65
N LYS A 212 -28.37 13.06 0.57
CA LYS A 212 -29.47 14.01 0.48
C LYS A 212 -30.58 13.41 -0.37
N ASP A 213 -31.82 13.45 0.11
CA ASP A 213 -33.01 12.99 -0.63
C ASP A 213 -32.85 11.57 -1.23
N ASP A 214 -32.32 10.64 -0.43
CA ASP A 214 -31.97 9.25 -0.80
C ASP A 214 -30.88 9.10 -1.89
N GLU A 215 -30.25 10.20 -2.33
CA GLU A 215 -29.09 10.16 -3.23
C GLU A 215 -27.77 10.08 -2.43
N LYS A 216 -27.00 9.02 -2.68
CA LYS A 216 -25.64 8.85 -2.17
C LYS A 216 -24.63 9.42 -3.17
N SER A 217 -24.02 10.54 -2.82
CA SER A 217 -22.96 11.16 -3.59
C SER A 217 -21.61 10.98 -2.89
N LEU A 218 -20.56 10.79 -3.70
CA LEU A 218 -19.18 10.74 -3.25
C LEU A 218 -18.36 11.78 -4.00
N PHE A 219 -17.54 12.51 -3.25
CA PHE A 219 -16.58 13.45 -3.83
C PHE A 219 -15.17 13.04 -3.41
N CYS A 220 -14.22 13.15 -4.31
CA CYS A 220 -12.79 13.00 -4.03
C CYS A 220 -12.07 14.33 -4.16
N LEU A 221 -11.03 14.54 -3.36
CA LEU A 221 -10.19 15.73 -3.43
C LEU A 221 -9.14 15.54 -4.53
N VAL A 222 -9.02 16.52 -5.41
CA VAL A 222 -7.99 16.55 -6.46
C VAL A 222 -7.18 17.84 -6.40
N CYS A 223 -5.95 17.78 -6.91
CA CYS A 223 -5.05 18.92 -7.10
C CYS A 223 -5.00 19.31 -8.57
N HIS A 224 -4.96 20.61 -8.84
CA HIS A 224 -4.60 21.15 -10.16
C HIS A 224 -3.18 21.73 -10.12
N ASN A 225 -2.45 21.66 -11.24
CA ASN A 225 -1.17 22.36 -11.34
C ASN A 225 -1.42 23.85 -11.58
N SER A 226 -1.09 24.67 -10.59
CA SER A 226 -1.06 26.13 -10.72
C SER A 226 0.30 26.59 -11.26
N THR A 227 0.68 26.21 -12.47
CA THR A 227 1.88 26.77 -13.12
C THR A 227 1.49 27.53 -14.37
N GLY A 228 1.66 28.85 -14.33
CA GLY A 228 1.55 29.77 -15.47
C GLY A 228 2.69 29.63 -16.48
N ASP A 229 3.23 28.42 -16.65
CA ASP A 229 4.12 28.07 -17.75
C ASP A 229 3.30 27.16 -18.67
N GLY A 230 3.19 27.55 -19.94
CA GLY A 230 2.22 27.07 -20.94
C GLY A 230 2.29 25.59 -21.34
N ASN A 231 2.63 24.69 -20.42
CA ASN A 231 2.47 23.25 -20.59
C ASN A 231 1.03 22.84 -20.25
N HIS A 232 0.14 23.11 -21.20
CA HIS A 232 -1.29 22.81 -21.12
C HIS A 232 -1.56 21.31 -21.32
N ASN A 233 -1.34 20.48 -20.29
CA ASN A 233 -2.01 19.19 -20.08
C ASN A 233 -1.51 18.51 -18.80
N CYS A 234 -1.95 18.99 -17.63
CA CYS A 234 -1.84 18.21 -16.41
C CYS A 234 -3.25 17.96 -15.91
N HIS A 235 -3.75 16.75 -16.16
CA HIS A 235 -5.02 16.30 -15.59
C HIS A 235 -4.95 16.40 -14.05
N PRO A 236 -6.09 16.63 -13.38
CA PRO A 236 -6.11 16.65 -11.92
C PRO A 236 -5.63 15.32 -11.37
N TYR A 237 -4.92 15.37 -10.24
CA TYR A 237 -4.35 14.20 -9.59
C TYR A 237 -4.67 14.22 -8.10
N PHE A 238 -4.62 13.05 -7.46
CA PHE A 238 -4.81 12.97 -6.03
C PHE A 238 -3.66 13.63 -5.27
N PRO A 239 -3.92 14.36 -4.18
CA PRO A 239 -2.88 14.90 -3.31
C PRO A 239 -1.87 13.84 -2.92
N SER A 240 -0.60 14.10 -3.16
CA SER A 240 0.48 13.20 -2.81
C SER A 240 1.68 13.96 -2.31
N LYS A 241 2.44 13.33 -1.43
CA LYS A 241 3.72 13.82 -0.94
C LYS A 241 4.75 12.71 -0.99
N SER A 242 5.84 12.99 -1.68
CA SER A 242 7.06 12.23 -1.56
C SER A 242 7.68 12.53 -0.20
N VAL A 243 8.08 11.49 0.51
CA VAL A 243 8.55 11.61 1.88
C VAL A 243 10.07 11.48 1.90
N GLY A 244 10.72 12.31 2.71
CA GLY A 244 12.11 12.10 3.06
C GLY A 244 12.30 10.73 3.72
N ILE A 245 13.46 10.14 3.53
CA ILE A 245 13.85 8.90 4.20
C ILE A 245 14.55 9.28 5.51
N ASP A 246 13.75 9.83 6.43
CA ASP A 246 14.20 10.55 7.61
C ASP A 246 13.53 10.09 8.91
N GLY A 247 12.75 9.00 8.84
CA GLY A 247 12.06 8.43 9.99
C GLY A 247 10.69 9.07 10.28
N SER A 248 10.22 9.99 9.43
CA SER A 248 8.85 10.49 9.52
C SER A 248 7.84 9.35 9.40
N ASN A 249 6.77 9.39 10.20
CA ASN A 249 5.69 8.41 10.13
C ASN A 249 4.71 8.78 9.00
N ILE A 250 4.14 7.79 8.33
CA ILE A 250 3.10 7.95 7.32
C ILE A 250 1.90 8.71 7.89
N THR A 251 1.53 8.49 9.15
CA THR A 251 0.47 9.28 9.81
C THR A 251 0.77 10.77 9.78
N HIS A 252 2.02 11.15 10.07
CA HIS A 252 2.42 12.55 10.05
C HIS A 252 2.35 13.15 8.65
N VAL A 253 2.69 12.38 7.63
CA VAL A 253 2.59 12.80 6.21
C VAL A 253 1.13 12.99 5.82
N VAL A 254 0.23 12.09 6.23
CA VAL A 254 -1.22 12.24 6.03
C VAL A 254 -1.71 13.52 6.72
N ASP A 255 -1.34 13.76 7.98
CA ASP A 255 -1.71 14.99 8.70
C ASP A 255 -1.23 16.27 8.00
N GLN A 256 -0.01 16.27 7.48
CA GLN A 256 0.54 17.41 6.73
C GLN A 256 -0.26 17.63 5.44
N LEU A 257 -0.51 16.57 4.66
CA LEU A 257 -1.29 16.65 3.43
C LEU A 257 -2.71 17.17 3.69
N ILE A 258 -3.36 16.78 4.79
CA ILE A 258 -4.67 17.32 5.18
C ILE A 258 -4.58 18.83 5.46
N LYS A 259 -3.60 19.24 6.28
CA LYS A 259 -3.40 20.65 6.66
C LYS A 259 -3.06 21.56 5.47
N ASP A 260 -2.43 21.01 4.44
CA ASP A 260 -2.07 21.73 3.21
C ASP A 260 -3.31 22.22 2.45
N PHE A 261 -4.43 21.48 2.48
CA PHE A 261 -5.68 21.93 1.84
C PHE A 261 -6.69 22.56 2.80
N ASP A 262 -6.83 22.05 4.02
CA ASP A 262 -7.63 22.69 5.09
C ASP A 262 -7.16 22.24 6.48
N SER A 263 -6.73 23.21 7.30
CA SER A 263 -6.24 22.96 8.66
C SER A 263 -7.33 22.72 9.69
N ASN A 264 -8.60 22.98 9.36
CA ASN A 264 -9.74 22.85 10.28
C ASN A 264 -10.51 21.54 10.10
N LEU A 265 -10.14 20.73 9.09
CA LEU A 265 -10.81 19.46 8.83
C LEU A 265 -10.46 18.42 9.88
N GLN A 266 -11.50 17.74 10.36
CA GLN A 266 -11.36 16.44 10.98
C GLN A 266 -11.35 15.38 9.88
N TYR A 267 -10.68 14.27 10.14
CA TYR A 267 -10.67 13.17 9.19
C TYR A 267 -10.54 11.83 9.90
N LYS A 268 -11.01 10.79 9.22
CA LYS A 268 -10.87 9.40 9.63
C LYS A 268 -10.06 8.66 8.58
N LYS A 269 -8.97 8.04 9.02
CA LYS A 269 -8.20 7.09 8.19
C LYS A 269 -8.96 5.78 8.14
N HIS A 270 -9.08 5.23 6.95
CA HIS A 270 -9.75 3.95 6.74
C HIS A 270 -8.78 2.82 6.39
N GLY A 271 -7.65 3.14 5.74
CA GLY A 271 -6.55 2.21 5.49
C GLY A 271 -5.97 2.38 4.09
N TYR A 272 -5.14 1.43 3.67
CA TYR A 272 -4.54 1.45 2.33
C TYR A 272 -5.50 0.89 1.27
N VAL A 273 -5.57 1.57 0.12
CA VAL A 273 -6.39 1.16 -1.02
C VAL A 273 -5.59 0.75 -2.26
N THR A 274 -4.34 1.21 -2.36
CA THR A 274 -3.39 0.80 -3.40
C THR A 274 -1.97 0.82 -2.83
N VAL A 275 -1.17 -0.17 -3.20
CA VAL A 275 0.29 -0.18 -3.06
C VAL A 275 0.86 -0.24 -4.47
N GLU A 276 1.76 0.67 -4.83
CA GLU A 276 2.47 0.63 -6.11
C GLU A 276 3.92 0.26 -5.89
N HIS A 277 4.39 -0.81 -6.54
CA HIS A 277 5.77 -1.27 -6.50
C HIS A 277 6.07 -2.23 -7.65
N THR A 278 7.26 -2.12 -8.23
CA THR A 278 7.72 -3.01 -9.33
C THR A 278 9.05 -3.70 -9.07
N GLY A 279 9.84 -3.28 -8.06
CA GLY A 279 11.23 -3.73 -7.91
C GLY A 279 12.16 -3.19 -9.02
N LYS A 280 11.74 -2.14 -9.74
CA LYS A 280 12.37 -1.55 -10.94
C LYS A 280 12.04 -0.05 -11.02
N PRO A 281 12.90 0.80 -11.62
CA PRO A 281 14.19 0.51 -12.26
C PRO A 281 15.35 0.36 -11.27
N HIS A 282 16.16 -0.67 -11.52
CA HIS A 282 17.23 -1.14 -10.64
C HIS A 282 18.26 -0.07 -10.26
N GLY A 283 18.69 -0.07 -8.99
CA GLY A 283 19.89 0.62 -8.52
C GLY A 283 19.80 2.15 -8.49
N GLU A 284 18.73 2.70 -9.05
CA GLU A 284 18.45 4.13 -9.12
C GLU A 284 17.29 4.47 -8.19
N ALA A 285 16.19 3.70 -8.26
CA ALA A 285 14.94 4.01 -7.56
C ALA A 285 14.08 2.76 -7.31
N ASP A 286 13.77 2.47 -6.05
CA ASP A 286 12.95 1.35 -5.61
C ASP A 286 11.94 1.81 -4.55
N GLY A 287 11.17 2.84 -4.90
CA GLY A 287 10.17 3.45 -4.05
C GLY A 287 8.86 2.67 -4.01
N VAL A 288 7.97 3.13 -3.14
CA VAL A 288 6.58 2.65 -3.04
C VAL A 288 5.64 3.84 -3.04
N CYS A 289 4.46 3.70 -3.66
CA CYS A 289 3.36 4.65 -3.46
C CYS A 289 2.28 3.96 -2.63
N LEU A 290 2.00 4.52 -1.47
CA LEU A 290 0.95 4.06 -0.56
C LEU A 290 -0.24 5.00 -0.69
N THR A 291 -1.34 4.51 -1.29
CA THR A 291 -2.58 5.30 -1.38
C THR A 291 -3.45 5.01 -0.17
N VAL A 292 -3.72 6.03 0.64
CA VAL A 292 -4.51 5.96 1.87
C VAL A 292 -5.89 6.54 1.61
N LEU A 293 -6.95 5.80 1.95
CA LEU A 293 -8.30 6.34 1.98
C LEU A 293 -8.54 7.09 3.28
N VAL A 294 -8.94 8.36 3.14
CA VAL A 294 -9.33 9.22 4.26
C VAL A 294 -10.71 9.82 4.01
N GLU A 295 -11.57 9.76 5.02
CA GLU A 295 -12.88 10.41 4.99
C GLU A 295 -12.82 11.69 5.82
N VAL A 296 -13.21 12.83 5.24
CA VAL A 296 -13.10 14.14 5.88
C VAL A 296 -14.44 14.67 6.41
N PHE A 297 -14.39 15.41 7.52
CA PHE A 297 -15.55 15.97 8.22
C PHE A 297 -15.23 17.35 8.85
N PRO A 298 -16.20 18.28 8.94
CA PRO A 298 -17.50 18.25 8.27
C PRO A 298 -17.35 18.37 6.75
N ALA A 299 -18.41 18.06 5.98
CA ALA A 299 -18.38 18.23 4.54
C ALA A 299 -18.28 19.73 4.20
N VAL A 300 -17.06 20.23 3.98
CA VAL A 300 -16.81 21.63 3.63
C VAL A 300 -17.47 21.93 2.28
N GLU A 301 -18.21 23.03 2.21
CA GLU A 301 -18.76 23.56 0.95
C GLU A 301 -17.62 23.96 -0.01
N GLU A 302 -17.88 24.03 -1.31
CA GLU A 302 -16.84 24.17 -2.34
C GLU A 302 -15.88 25.38 -2.16
N GLY A 303 -16.24 26.40 -1.38
CA GLY A 303 -15.45 27.62 -1.16
C GLY A 303 -14.43 27.61 0.01
N GLY A 304 -14.28 26.51 0.75
CA GLY A 304 -13.39 26.45 1.93
C GLY A 304 -11.97 25.91 1.68
N LEU A 305 -11.68 25.39 0.48
CA LEU A 305 -10.39 24.77 0.17
C LEU A 305 -9.31 25.80 -0.20
N LYS A 306 -8.07 25.56 0.23
CA LYS A 306 -6.93 26.43 -0.13
C LYS A 306 -6.53 26.25 -1.60
N GLY A 307 -6.31 27.35 -2.32
CA GLY A 307 -5.50 27.38 -3.56
C GLY A 307 -5.86 26.34 -4.63
N LYS A 308 -5.01 25.31 -4.79
CA LYS A 308 -5.00 24.36 -5.92
C LYS A 308 -5.92 23.15 -5.79
N TYR A 309 -6.64 23.03 -4.68
CA TYR A 309 -7.44 21.85 -4.34
C TYR A 309 -8.91 22.04 -4.73
N GLN A 310 -9.54 20.98 -5.26
CA GLN A 310 -10.93 20.98 -5.66
C GLN A 310 -11.62 19.66 -5.28
N TRP A 311 -12.91 19.72 -4.91
CA TRP A 311 -13.75 18.55 -4.79
C TRP A 311 -14.28 18.11 -6.16
N PHE A 312 -14.10 16.84 -6.51
CA PHE A 312 -14.59 16.24 -7.74
C PHE A 312 -15.68 15.20 -7.41
N LYS A 313 -16.89 15.37 -7.97
CA LYS A 313 -17.97 14.39 -7.81
C LYS A 313 -17.66 13.14 -8.64
N VAL A 314 -17.62 11.98 -7.98
CA VAL A 314 -17.44 10.68 -8.63
C VAL A 314 -18.78 10.28 -9.26
N GLU A 315 -18.91 10.43 -10.58
CA GLU A 315 -20.16 10.13 -11.31
C GLU A 315 -20.38 8.63 -11.50
N GLU A 316 -19.30 7.85 -11.50
CA GLU A 316 -19.38 6.41 -11.72
C GLU A 316 -19.98 5.72 -10.48
N LYS A 317 -21.16 5.12 -10.66
CA LYS A 317 -21.91 4.46 -9.58
C LYS A 317 -21.13 3.30 -8.95
N SER A 318 -20.45 2.48 -9.75
CA SER A 318 -19.61 1.36 -9.28
C SER A 318 -18.50 1.84 -8.36
N SER A 319 -17.75 2.86 -8.76
CA SER A 319 -16.67 3.45 -7.94
C SER A 319 -17.21 4.05 -6.64
N THR A 320 -18.35 4.75 -6.71
CA THR A 320 -19.03 5.30 -5.53
C THR A 320 -19.43 4.18 -4.56
N GLU A 321 -20.17 3.18 -5.03
CA GLU A 321 -20.60 2.04 -4.19
C GLU A 321 -19.43 1.27 -3.60
N ASN A 322 -18.35 1.10 -4.36
CA ASN A 322 -17.15 0.41 -3.90
C ASN A 322 -16.45 1.17 -2.76
N ILE A 323 -16.26 2.48 -2.89
CA ILE A 323 -15.65 3.30 -1.82
C ILE A 323 -16.57 3.34 -0.59
N TRP A 324 -17.88 3.44 -0.77
CA TRP A 324 -18.83 3.37 0.34
C TRP A 324 -18.78 2.02 1.06
N LYS A 325 -18.82 0.91 0.32
CA LYS A 325 -18.70 -0.44 0.89
C LYS A 325 -17.41 -0.58 1.68
N LEU A 326 -16.28 -0.16 1.11
CA LEU A 326 -15.00 -0.17 1.79
C LEU A 326 -15.10 0.55 3.14
N ILE A 327 -15.63 1.79 3.17
CA ILE A 327 -15.79 2.60 4.38
C ILE A 327 -16.68 1.91 5.42
N ASP A 328 -17.81 1.36 4.99
CA ASP A 328 -18.84 0.83 5.90
C ASP A 328 -18.47 -0.56 6.45
N VAL A 329 -17.88 -1.44 5.63
CA VAL A 329 -17.50 -2.80 6.03
C VAL A 329 -16.10 -2.89 6.66
N LYS A 330 -15.36 -1.77 6.71
CA LYS A 330 -13.98 -1.69 7.21
C LYS A 330 -13.04 -2.70 6.52
N GLY A 331 -13.22 -2.89 5.22
CA GLY A 331 -12.52 -3.89 4.40
C GLY A 331 -11.14 -3.46 3.90
N PHE A 332 -10.38 -2.75 4.73
CA PHE A 332 -9.09 -2.15 4.37
C PHE A 332 -7.92 -2.92 4.93
N VAL A 333 -6.75 -2.71 4.32
CA VAL A 333 -5.47 -3.13 4.90
C VAL A 333 -5.16 -2.25 6.10
N GLU A 334 -4.95 -2.89 7.25
CA GLU A 334 -4.70 -2.19 8.50
C GLU A 334 -3.41 -1.39 8.46
N PHE A 335 -3.46 -0.27 9.16
CA PHE A 335 -2.38 0.66 9.31
C PHE A 335 -1.72 0.44 10.66
N VAL A 336 -0.50 -0.10 10.66
CA VAL A 336 0.25 -0.36 11.89
C VAL A 336 1.57 0.41 11.82
N GLU A 337 1.73 1.38 12.70
CA GLU A 337 2.98 2.12 12.88
C GLU A 337 3.48 1.86 14.29
N SER A 338 4.77 1.54 14.39
CA SER A 338 5.47 1.27 15.66
C SER A 338 6.29 2.45 16.12
#